data_AF-A0A6J4UVD5-F1
#
_entry.id   AF-A0A6J4UVD5-F1
#
_cell.length_a   1.000
_cell.length_b   1.000
_cell.length_c   1.000
_cell.angle_alpha   90.00
_cell.angle_beta   90.00
_cell.angle_gamma   90.00
#
_symmetry.space_group_name_H-M   'P 1'
#
loop_
_entity.id
_entity.type
_entity.pdbx_description
1 polymer ?
#
loop_
_entity_poly.entity_id
_entity_poly.type
_entity_poly.pdbx_seq_one_letter_code
_entity_poly.pdbx_strand_id
1 'polypeptide(L)' 'MEGFYWLEEGALAGSRRPGARWRASEAAIDEDLEFLRGQGIGAILSLTETPLDERALARSGIDATHVPIPDMTAPSG' A
#
# COMPACT_ATOMS: atom_id res chain seq x y z
N MET A 1 -1.00 10.38 0.74
CA MET A 1 -1.72 9.16 0.31
C MET A 1 -3.18 9.42 0.00
N GLU A 2 -3.63 9.02 -1.20
CA GLU A 2 -5.03 9.16 -1.62
C GLU A 2 -5.92 8.02 -1.11
N GLY A 3 -7.13 8.37 -0.68
CA GLY A 3 -8.14 7.40 -0.28
C GLY A 3 -7.80 6.63 0.99
N PHE A 4 -6.88 7.15 1.82
CA PHE A 4 -6.63 6.59 3.15
C PHE A 4 -7.81 6.81 4.09
N TYR A 5 -8.21 5.79 4.83
CA TYR A 5 -9.14 5.89 5.94
C TYR A 5 -8.94 4.75 6.92
N TRP A 6 -9.22 4.99 8.19
CA TRP A 6 -9.28 3.94 9.21
C TRP A 6 -10.60 3.19 9.12
N LEU A 7 -10.53 1.86 9.14
CA LEU A 7 -11.68 0.99 9.40
C LEU A 7 -11.80 0.70 10.89
N GLU A 8 -10.67 0.50 11.55
CA GLU A 8 -10.50 0.33 13.00
C GLU A 8 -9.27 1.17 13.41
N GLU A 9 -9.47 2.22 14.18
CA GLU A 9 -8.39 3.16 14.54
C GLU A 9 -7.22 2.44 15.23
N GLY A 10 -6.02 2.63 14.68
CA GLY A 10 -4.79 2.03 15.21
C GLY A 10 -4.61 0.54 14.91
N ALA A 11 -5.57 -0.11 14.22
CA ALA A 11 -5.50 -1.53 13.90
C ALA A 11 -5.65 -1.84 12.39
N LEU A 12 -6.59 -1.19 11.70
CA LEU A 12 -6.88 -1.49 10.30
C LEU A 12 -7.25 -0.24 9.50
N ALA A 13 -6.58 -0.04 8.38
CA ALA A 13 -6.86 1.04 7.44
C ALA A 13 -6.97 0.52 6.00
N GLY A 14 -7.72 1.26 5.19
CA GLY A 14 -7.86 1.05 3.76
C GLY A 14 -7.24 2.21 2.99
N SER A 15 -6.68 1.94 1.81
CA SER A 15 -6.20 2.96 0.89
C SER A 15 -6.24 2.51 -0.55
N ARG A 16 -6.07 3.46 -1.48
CA ARG A 16 -5.64 3.12 -2.84
C ARG A 16 -4.20 2.59 -2.82
N ARG A 17 -3.76 2.03 -3.95
CA ARG A 17 -2.39 1.58 -4.16
C ARG A 17 -1.39 2.75 -3.95
N PRO A 18 -0.41 2.63 -3.03
CA PRO A 18 0.67 3.60 -2.86
C PRO A 18 1.42 3.87 -4.18
N GLY A 19 1.72 5.14 -4.47
CA GLY A 19 2.40 5.55 -5.69
C GLY A 19 1.53 5.52 -6.97
N ALA A 20 0.27 5.05 -6.91
CA ALA A 20 -0.63 5.03 -8.06
C ALA A 20 -1.24 6.42 -8.31
N ARG A 21 -0.48 7.28 -8.99
CA ARG A 21 -0.90 8.63 -9.39
C ARG A 21 -0.76 8.79 -10.92
N TRP A 22 -1.52 9.72 -11.51
CA TRP A 22 -1.48 9.99 -12.97
C TRP A 22 -0.07 10.28 -13.51
N ARG A 23 0.83 10.81 -12.66
CA ARG A 23 2.26 10.93 -12.92
C ARG A 23 3.04 10.25 -11.81
N ALA A 24 3.04 8.92 -11.82
CA ALA A 24 3.84 8.14 -10.89
C ALA A 24 5.33 8.40 -11.12
N SER A 25 6.04 8.76 -10.06
CA SER A 25 7.50 8.80 -9.98
C SER A 25 7.94 7.87 -8.83
N GLU A 26 9.21 7.48 -8.79
CA GLU A 26 9.75 6.73 -7.65
C GLU A 26 9.54 7.48 -6.31
N ALA A 27 9.57 8.82 -6.33
CA ALA A 27 9.28 9.62 -5.13
C ALA A 27 7.82 9.49 -4.65
N ALA A 28 6.86 9.24 -5.55
CA ALA A 28 5.46 9.16 -5.18
C ALA A 28 5.14 7.97 -4.26
N ILE A 29 5.79 6.83 -4.48
CA ILE A 29 5.63 5.66 -3.59
C ILE A 29 6.34 5.89 -2.25
N ASP A 30 7.52 6.51 -2.26
CA ASP A 30 8.25 6.83 -1.03
C ASP A 30 7.45 7.78 -0.12
N GLU A 31 6.86 8.84 -0.68
CA GLU A 31 5.99 9.78 0.05
C GLU A 31 4.77 9.08 0.67
N ASP A 32 4.14 8.14 -0.06
CA ASP A 32 2.97 7.42 0.43
C ASP A 32 3.35 6.44 1.54
N LEU A 33 4.49 5.76 1.42
CA LEU A 33 5.01 4.88 2.47
C LEU A 33 5.45 5.65 3.72
N GLU A 34 6.05 6.83 3.56
CA GLU A 34 6.39 7.72 4.67
C GLU A 34 5.13 8.21 5.41
N PHE A 35 4.10 8.61 4.66
CA PHE A 35 2.80 8.96 5.24
C PHE A 35 2.23 7.80 6.06
N LEU A 36 2.22 6.58 5.51
CA LEU A 36 1.73 5.37 6.19
C LEU A 36 2.50 5.10 7.47
N ARG A 37 3.83 5.21 7.44
CA ARG A 37 4.67 5.11 8.64
C ARG A 37 4.31 6.13 9.70
N GLY A 38 4.07 7.38 9.30
CA GLY A 38 3.64 8.45 10.19
C GLY A 38 2.28 8.18 10.87
N GLN A 39 1.43 7.35 10.26
CA GLN A 39 0.17 6.88 10.86
C GLN A 39 0.34 5.67 11.79
N GLY A 40 1.57 5.16 11.96
CA GLY A 40 1.86 3.96 12.75
C GLY A 40 1.69 2.64 12.00
N ILE A 41 1.51 2.68 10.67
CA ILE A 41 1.37 1.46 9.86
C ILE A 41 2.73 0.76 9.74
N GLY A 42 2.75 -0.50 10.18
CA GLY A 42 3.93 -1.37 10.09
C GLY A 42 3.86 -2.41 8.97
N ALA A 43 2.66 -2.73 8.49
CA ALA A 43 2.45 -3.77 7.49
C ALA A 43 1.40 -3.37 6.43
N ILE A 44 1.61 -3.79 5.18
CA ILE A 44 0.68 -3.61 4.06
C ILE A 44 0.30 -4.98 3.50
N LEU A 45 -1.00 -5.22 3.34
CA LEU A 45 -1.53 -6.29 2.51
C LEU A 45 -1.98 -5.69 1.17
N SER A 46 -1.28 -6.00 0.09
CA SER A 46 -1.64 -5.53 -1.26
C SER A 46 -2.46 -6.59 -1.99
N LEU A 47 -3.64 -6.20 -2.45
CA LEU A 47 -4.54 -7.05 -3.25
C LEU A 47 -4.49 -6.74 -4.75
N THR A 48 -3.62 -5.84 -5.18
CA THR A 48 -3.51 -5.46 -6.60
C THR A 48 -2.84 -6.56 -7.42
N GLU A 49 -3.04 -6.58 -8.73
CA GLU A 49 -2.44 -7.59 -9.62
C GLU A 49 -0.90 -7.59 -9.57
N THR A 50 -0.28 -6.43 -9.49
CA THR A 50 1.18 -6.28 -9.39
C THR A 50 1.61 -5.98 -7.95
N PRO A 51 2.80 -6.44 -7.51
CA PRO A 51 3.33 -6.07 -6.21
C PRO A 51 3.69 -4.58 -6.15
N LEU A 52 3.87 -4.06 -4.92
CA LEU A 52 4.48 -2.75 -4.70
C LEU A 52 5.99 -2.82 -4.98
N ASP A 53 6.63 -1.66 -5.20
CA ASP A 53 8.07 -1.61 -5.42
C ASP A 53 8.84 -2.08 -4.18
N GLU A 54 9.57 -3.19 -4.31
CA GLU A 54 10.30 -3.82 -3.20
C GLU A 54 11.40 -2.93 -2.63
N ARG A 55 12.02 -2.07 -3.46
CA ARG A 55 13.08 -1.17 -3.00
C ARG A 55 12.49 -0.05 -2.16
N ALA A 56 11.35 0.49 -2.54
CA ALA A 56 10.61 1.48 -1.75
C ALA A 56 10.15 0.90 -0.41
N LEU A 57 9.61 -0.32 -0.42
CA LEU A 57 9.24 -1.06 0.79
C LEU A 57 10.44 -1.24 1.72
N ALA A 58 11.57 -1.74 1.20
CA ALA A 58 12.80 -1.91 1.98
C ALA A 58 13.30 -0.60 2.60
N ARG A 59 13.22 0.53 1.89
CA ARG A 59 13.59 1.86 2.41
C ARG A 59 12.66 2.34 3.52
N SER A 60 11.35 2.11 3.38
CA SER A 60 10.35 2.53 4.38
C SER A 60 10.38 1.69 5.65
N GLY A 61 10.86 0.44 5.56
CA GLY A 61 10.82 -0.53 6.66
C GLY A 61 9.40 -1.01 7.00
N ILE A 62 8.47 -0.93 6.04
CA ILE A 62 7.13 -1.52 6.12
C ILE A 62 7.21 -2.95 5.57
N ASP A 63 6.65 -3.90 6.31
CA ASP A 63 6.47 -5.26 5.82
C ASP A 63 5.31 -5.30 4.81
N ALA A 64 5.50 -5.97 3.68
CA ALA A 64 4.44 -6.09 2.67
C ALA A 64 4.18 -7.55 2.31
N THR A 65 2.90 -7.90 2.29
CA THR A 65 2.40 -9.15 1.72
C THR A 65 1.60 -8.83 0.47
N HIS A 66 1.92 -9.47 -0.64
CA HIS A 66 1.20 -9.32 -1.90
C HIS A 66 0.36 -10.57 -2.17
N VAL A 67 -0.94 -10.37 -2.35
CA VAL A 67 -1.88 -11.41 -2.76
C VAL A 67 -2.52 -10.92 -4.06
N PRO A 68 -2.08 -11.39 -5.23
CA PRO A 68 -2.59 -10.89 -6.50
C PRO A 68 -4.05 -11.29 -6.69
N ILE A 69 -4.95 -10.31 -6.67
CA ILE A 69 -6.36 -10.49 -7.02
C ILE A 69 -6.61 -9.82 -8.37
N PRO A 70 -7.06 -10.56 -9.41
CA PRO A 70 -7.50 -9.97 -10.67
C PRO A 70 -8.63 -8.97 -10.43
N ASP A 71 -8.64 -7.89 -11.19
CA ASP A 71 -9.65 -6.85 -10.98
C ASP A 71 -11.08 -7.42 -11.05
N MET A 72 -11.94 -6.90 -10.17
CA MET A 72 -13.35 -7.29 -10.02
C MET A 72 -13.60 -8.80 -9.80
N THR A 73 -12.58 -9.56 -9.39
CA THR A 73 -12.67 -11.01 -9.18
C THR A 73 -12.52 -11.37 -7.70
N ALA A 74 -13.20 -12.42 -7.25
CA ALA A 74 -13.04 -12.93 -5.89
C ALA A 74 -11.69 -13.63 -5.71
N PRO A 75 -11.08 -13.60 -4.50
CA PRO A 75 -9.90 -14.38 -4.19
C PRO A 75 -10.19 -15.88 -4.36
N SER A 76 -9.27 -16.60 -5.01
CA SER A 76 -9.48 -18.00 -5.39
C SER A 76 -9.28 -19.01 -4.26
N GLY A 77 -8.63 -18.63 -3.16
CA GLY A 77 -8.49 -19.46 -1.95
C GLY A 77 -7.55 -20.65 -2.09
#